data_AF-A0A644ZNV2-F1
#
_entry.id   AF-A0A644ZNV2-F1
#
_cell.length_a   1.000
_cell.length_b   1.000
_cell.length_c   1.000
_cell.angle_alpha   90.00
_cell.angle_beta   90.00
_cell.angle_gamma   90.00
#
_symmetry.space_group_name_H-M   'P 1'
#
loop_
_entity.id
_entity.type
_entity.pdbx_description
1 polymer ?
#
loop_
_entity_poly.entity_id
_entity_poly.type
_entity_poly.pdbx_seq_one_letter_code
_entity_poly.pdbx_strand_id
1 'polypeptide(L)'
;MTTLHVPNSQQCVPVRVESFFQMYTLRAGNAISWRSRKPMVLRLLACSGQAWITLARKPRGAESEAEDLFLVAGQQLQVAPGEHLVMEAAAAQAVRYQWAGADELSCKR
;
A
#
# COMPACT_ATOMS: atom_id res chain seq x y z
N MET A 1 22.78 -39.53 -34.81
CA MET A 1 21.34 -39.31 -34.54
C MET A 1 21.26 -38.48 -33.28
N THR A 2 20.98 -37.18 -33.40
CA THR A 2 21.05 -36.24 -32.28
C THR A 2 19.67 -35.66 -32.04
N THR A 3 19.07 -35.99 -30.91
CA THR A 3 17.76 -35.51 -30.46
C THR A 3 17.92 -34.15 -29.78
N LEU A 4 17.41 -33.09 -30.43
CA LEU A 4 17.27 -31.77 -29.82
C LEU A 4 16.04 -31.75 -28.91
N HIS A 5 16.27 -31.81 -27.60
CA HIS A 5 15.24 -31.57 -26.59
C HIS A 5 15.10 -30.06 -26.36
N VAL A 6 13.98 -29.48 -26.79
CA VAL A 6 13.60 -28.10 -26.50
C VAL A 6 12.74 -28.12 -25.23
N PRO A 7 13.13 -27.48 -24.12
CA PRO A 7 12.27 -27.42 -22.95
C PRO A 7 11.09 -26.49 -23.22
N ASN A 8 9.92 -27.02 -22.91
CA ASN A 8 8.61 -26.43 -23.05
C ASN A 8 8.47 -25.19 -22.12
N SER A 9 8.70 -24.00 -22.65
CA SER A 9 8.35 -22.73 -22.01
C SER A 9 6.84 -22.55 -21.98
N GLN A 10 6.14 -23.25 -21.06
CA GLN A 10 4.76 -22.92 -20.74
C GLN A 10 4.73 -21.78 -19.72
N GLN A 11 4.78 -20.61 -20.33
CA GLN A 11 4.28 -19.32 -19.88
C GLN A 11 3.21 -19.43 -18.78
N CYS A 12 3.55 -18.99 -17.58
CA CYS A 12 2.53 -18.47 -16.66
C CYS A 12 2.20 -17.08 -17.19
N VAL A 13 1.10 -16.94 -17.94
CA VAL A 13 0.58 -15.63 -18.31
C VAL A 13 -0.25 -15.18 -17.12
N PRO A 14 0.21 -14.27 -16.24
CA PRO A 14 -0.76 -13.54 -15.46
C PRO A 14 -1.53 -12.70 -16.46
N VAL A 15 -2.78 -13.08 -16.70
CA VAL A 15 -3.81 -12.12 -17.10
C VAL A 15 -3.83 -11.10 -15.98
N ARG A 16 -2.98 -10.08 -16.08
CA ARG A 16 -3.13 -8.86 -15.28
C ARG A 16 -4.43 -8.26 -15.80
N VAL A 17 -5.51 -8.54 -15.08
CA VAL A 17 -6.63 -7.61 -15.04
C VAL A 17 -5.98 -6.26 -14.79
N GLU A 18 -6.12 -5.33 -15.74
CA GLU A 18 -5.65 -3.97 -15.58
C GLU A 18 -6.26 -3.46 -14.28
N SER A 19 -5.43 -3.39 -13.24
CA SER A 19 -5.82 -2.72 -12.02
C SER A 19 -5.93 -1.26 -12.41
N PHE A 20 -7.16 -0.79 -12.60
CA PHE A 20 -7.42 0.64 -12.67
C PHE A 20 -6.76 1.24 -11.44
N PHE A 21 -5.75 2.09 -11.65
CA PHE A 21 -5.05 2.79 -10.59
C PHE A 21 -6.05 3.64 -9.82
N GLN A 22 -6.65 3.08 -8.77
CA GLN A 22 -7.63 3.79 -7.96
C GLN A 22 -6.88 4.79 -7.09
N MET A 23 -6.79 6.02 -7.59
CA MET A 23 -6.23 7.14 -6.88
C MET A 23 -7.27 7.77 -5.96
N TYR A 24 -6.88 8.05 -4.74
CA TYR A 24 -7.65 8.79 -3.76
C TYR A 24 -7.02 10.15 -3.48
N THR A 25 -7.83 11.10 -3.06
CA THR A 25 -7.37 12.43 -2.63
C THR A 25 -7.94 12.76 -1.26
N LEU A 26 -7.05 12.98 -0.30
CA LEU A 26 -7.37 13.53 1.02
C LEU A 26 -7.13 15.04 0.96
N ARG A 27 -8.18 15.83 1.19
CA ARG A 27 -8.08 17.30 1.22
C ARG A 27 -7.27 17.75 2.44
N ALA A 28 -6.61 18.90 2.33
CA ALA A 28 -5.92 19.53 3.45
C ALA A 28 -6.87 19.72 4.64
N GLY A 29 -6.39 19.49 5.86
CA GLY A 29 -7.18 19.58 7.09
C GLY A 29 -8.15 18.42 7.34
N ASN A 30 -8.20 17.42 6.45
CA ASN A 30 -9.02 16.22 6.66
C ASN A 30 -8.17 15.03 7.11
N ALA A 31 -8.85 14.07 7.73
CA ALA A 31 -8.32 12.77 8.10
C ALA A 31 -9.17 11.63 7.51
N ILE A 32 -8.56 10.46 7.32
CA ILE A 32 -9.26 9.21 7.07
C ILE A 32 -8.73 8.10 7.99
N SER A 33 -9.60 7.18 8.37
CA SER A 33 -9.25 5.98 9.11
C SER A 33 -9.49 4.74 8.25
N TRP A 34 -8.63 3.74 8.36
CA TRP A 34 -8.74 2.53 7.57
C TRP A 34 -8.20 1.29 8.30
N ARG A 35 -8.84 0.15 8.05
CA ARG A 35 -8.49 -1.14 8.65
C ARG A 35 -8.83 -2.29 7.71
N SER A 36 -7.82 -2.92 7.15
CA SER A 36 -7.99 -4.11 6.30
C SER A 36 -7.76 -5.40 7.07
N ARG A 37 -8.40 -6.47 6.60
CA ARG A 37 -8.13 -7.86 7.04
C ARG A 37 -7.05 -8.55 6.21
N LYS A 38 -6.51 -7.87 5.19
CA LYS A 38 -5.48 -8.35 4.27
C LYS A 38 -4.24 -7.45 4.35
N PRO A 39 -3.04 -7.97 4.05
CA PRO A 39 -1.83 -7.17 4.00
C PRO A 39 -1.87 -6.21 2.81
N MET A 40 -1.53 -4.94 3.05
CA MET A 40 -1.76 -3.87 2.09
C MET A 40 -0.64 -2.85 2.16
N VAL A 41 -0.47 -2.09 1.08
CA VAL A 41 0.53 -1.04 0.95
C VAL A 41 -0.16 0.29 0.70
N LEU A 42 0.08 1.25 1.60
CA LEU A 42 -0.24 2.66 1.36
C LEU A 42 0.90 3.27 0.55
N ARG A 43 0.58 3.97 -0.54
CA ARG A 43 1.56 4.75 -1.30
C ARG A 43 1.08 6.17 -1.49
N LEU A 44 1.93 7.13 -1.12
CA LEU A 44 1.76 8.53 -1.49
C LEU A 44 2.27 8.73 -2.91
N LEU A 45 1.46 9.38 -3.74
CA LEU A 45 1.82 9.63 -5.13
C LEU A 45 2.81 10.80 -5.24
N ALA A 46 3.61 10.79 -6.30
CA ALA A 46 4.52 11.88 -6.61
C ALA A 46 3.75 13.19 -6.82
N CYS A 47 4.36 14.32 -6.46
CA CYS A 47 3.73 15.65 -6.54
C CYS A 47 2.41 15.77 -5.75
N SER A 48 2.36 15.16 -4.56
CA SER A 48 1.28 15.32 -3.59
C SER A 48 1.77 15.91 -2.28
N GLY A 49 0.85 16.25 -1.37
CA GLY A 49 1.18 16.69 -0.02
C GLY A 49 1.80 15.59 0.85
N GLN A 50 2.06 15.93 2.10
CA GLN A 50 2.65 15.04 3.10
C GLN A 50 1.57 14.63 4.11
N ALA A 51 1.79 13.52 4.80
CA ALA A 51 0.81 13.01 5.74
C ALA A 51 1.44 12.56 7.05
N TRP A 52 0.71 12.83 8.14
CA TRP A 52 0.88 12.14 9.41
C TRP A 52 0.08 10.85 9.37
N ILE A 53 0.68 9.77 9.85
CA ILE A 53 0.07 8.46 9.92
C ILE A 53 0.17 7.98 11.36
N THR A 54 -0.97 7.71 11.99
CA THR A 54 -1.01 6.97 13.26
C THR A 54 -1.37 5.52 12.96
N LEU A 55 -0.42 4.61 13.19
CA LEU A 55 -0.59 3.19 12.98
C LEU A 55 -0.76 2.48 14.33
N ALA A 56 -1.99 2.11 14.66
CA ALA A 56 -2.32 1.39 15.87
C ALA A 56 -2.32 -0.12 15.61
N ARG A 57 -1.48 -0.82 16.37
CA ARG A 57 -1.48 -2.27 16.47
C ARG A 57 -2.37 -2.68 17.65
N LYS A 58 -3.07 -3.79 17.49
CA LYS A 58 -3.74 -4.44 18.62
C LYS A 58 -3.06 -5.79 18.86
N PRO A 59 -2.02 -5.86 19.71
CA PRO A 59 -1.47 -7.13 20.13
C PRO A 59 -2.58 -7.95 20.79
N ARG A 60 -2.60 -9.27 20.58
CA ARG A 60 -3.54 -10.13 21.31
C ARG A 60 -3.24 -10.06 22.80
N GLY A 61 -4.10 -9.39 23.57
CA GLY A 61 -4.07 -9.38 25.04
C GLY A 61 -3.22 -8.29 25.71
N ALA A 62 -2.72 -7.29 24.98
CA ALA A 62 -2.01 -6.15 25.55
C ALA A 62 -2.66 -4.81 25.16
N GLU A 63 -2.22 -3.73 25.80
CA GLU A 63 -2.59 -2.36 25.43
C GLU A 63 -2.19 -2.09 23.97
N SER A 64 -2.99 -1.30 23.27
CA SER A 64 -2.72 -0.96 21.87
C SER A 64 -1.49 -0.07 21.79
N GLU A 65 -0.46 -0.53 21.09
CA GLU A 65 0.71 0.27 20.73
C GLU A 65 0.37 1.04 19.44
N ALA A 66 0.57 2.36 19.47
CA ALA A 66 0.41 3.22 18.31
C ALA A 66 1.74 3.88 17.97
N GLU A 67 2.06 3.92 16.69
CA GLU A 67 3.25 4.56 16.14
C GLU A 67 2.83 5.70 15.22
N ASP A 68 3.43 6.87 15.40
CA ASP A 68 3.22 8.01 14.50
C ASP A 68 4.37 8.09 13.48
N LEU A 69 3.99 8.12 12.20
CA LEU A 69 4.91 8.17 11.07
C LEU A 69 4.63 9.40 10.22
N PHE A 70 5.67 10.06 9.75
CA PHE A 70 5.57 11.13 8.77
C PHE A 70 5.96 10.61 7.40
N LEU A 71 5.04 10.64 6.44
CA LEU A 71 5.32 10.21 5.08
C LEU A 71 5.28 11.38 4.10
N VAL A 72 6.25 11.39 3.19
CA VAL A 72 6.35 12.35 2.10
C VAL A 72 5.97 11.72 0.75
N ALA A 73 5.72 12.56 -0.26
CA ALA A 73 5.36 12.11 -1.60
C ALA A 73 6.32 11.05 -2.16
N GLY A 74 5.77 9.97 -2.72
CA GLY A 74 6.51 8.85 -3.29
C GLY A 74 6.86 7.73 -2.30
N GLN A 75 6.75 7.97 -0.99
CA GLN A 75 6.97 6.94 0.03
C GLN A 75 5.80 5.97 0.13
N GLN A 76 6.11 4.82 0.75
CA GLN A 76 5.19 3.70 0.93
C GLN A 76 5.25 3.21 2.36
N LEU A 77 4.12 2.70 2.85
CA LEU A 77 4.01 2.06 4.15
C LEU A 77 3.29 0.72 4.01
N GLN A 78 3.93 -0.33 4.52
CA GLN A 78 3.33 -1.64 4.67
C GLN A 78 2.38 -1.62 5.87
N VAL A 79 1.16 -2.10 5.67
CA VAL A 79 0.14 -2.19 6.72
C VAL A 79 -0.25 -3.66 6.85
N ALA A 80 0.03 -4.23 8.01
CA ALA A 80 -0.27 -5.61 8.32
C ALA A 80 -1.79 -5.82 8.53
N PRO A 81 -2.29 -7.06 8.36
CA PRO A 81 -3.69 -7.37 8.61
C PRO A 81 -4.15 -6.95 10.01
N GLY A 82 -5.27 -6.23 10.06
CA GLY A 82 -5.92 -5.85 11.30
C GLY A 82 -5.32 -4.63 12.00
N GLU A 83 -4.22 -4.07 11.50
CA GLU A 83 -3.73 -2.76 11.95
C GLU A 83 -4.72 -1.66 11.57
N HIS A 84 -4.90 -0.70 12.48
CA HIS A 84 -5.73 0.46 12.25
C HIS A 84 -4.85 1.66 11.93
N LEU A 85 -5.04 2.22 10.74
CA LEU A 85 -4.29 3.37 10.26
C LEU A 85 -5.20 4.60 10.23
N VAL A 86 -4.78 5.69 10.84
CA VAL A 86 -5.33 7.03 10.63
C VAL A 86 -4.31 7.82 9.81
N MET A 87 -4.77 8.49 8.75
CA MET A 87 -3.96 9.37 7.92
C MET A 87 -4.54 10.76 7.91
N GLU A 88 -3.70 11.75 8.19
CA GLU A 88 -4.04 13.17 8.22
C GLU A 88 -3.15 13.94 7.25
N ALA A 89 -3.74 14.88 6.50
CA ALA A 89 -2.94 15.77 5.66
C ALA A 89 -2.15 16.74 6.55
N ALA A 90 -0.82 16.72 6.47
CA ALA A 90 0.05 17.43 7.42
C ALA A 90 0.18 18.94 7.17
N ALA A 91 -0.25 19.43 6.00
CA ALA A 91 -0.10 20.84 5.61
C ALA A 91 -1.29 21.30 4.74
N ALA A 92 -1.20 22.51 4.19
CA ALA A 92 -2.21 23.10 3.31
C ALA A 92 -2.35 22.41 1.93
N GLN A 93 -1.59 21.34 1.67
CA GLN A 93 -1.62 20.62 0.40
C GLN A 93 -2.41 19.31 0.52
N ALA A 94 -3.26 19.03 -0.48
CA ALA A 94 -3.96 17.76 -0.56
C ALA A 94 -2.98 16.59 -0.78
N VAL A 95 -3.31 15.47 -0.14
CA VAL A 95 -2.54 14.22 -0.20
C VAL A 95 -3.19 13.29 -1.22
N ARG A 96 -2.41 12.83 -2.21
CA ARG A 96 -2.88 11.86 -3.20
C ARG A 96 -2.23 10.52 -2.91
N TYR A 97 -3.04 9.48 -2.82
CA TYR A 97 -2.56 8.18 -2.38
C TYR A 97 -3.29 7.04 -3.08
N GLN A 98 -2.72 5.85 -2.96
CA GLN A 98 -3.31 4.61 -3.43
C GLN A 98 -3.11 3.51 -2.39
N TRP A 99 -4.00 2.53 -2.44
CA TRP A 99 -3.89 1.27 -1.73
C TRP A 99 -3.65 0.15 -2.74
N ALA A 100 -2.72 -0.75 -2.45
CA ALA A 100 -2.49 -1.97 -3.22
C ALA A 100 -2.40 -3.17 -2.29
N GLY A 101 -2.80 -4.35 -2.76
CA GLY A 101 -2.50 -5.61 -2.05
C GLY A 101 -0.98 -5.82 -2.01
N ALA A 102 -0.45 -6.29 -0.87
CA ALA A 102 0.99 -6.55 -0.77
C ALA A 102 1.48 -7.55 -1.85
N ASP A 103 0.63 -8.51 -2.20
CA ASP A 103 0.90 -9.54 -3.20
C ASP A 103 0.94 -8.97 -4.64
N GLU A 104 0.25 -7.86 -4.90
CA GLU A 104 0.20 -7.20 -6.21
C GLU A 104 1.53 -6.49 -6.55
N LEU A 105 2.33 -6.18 -5.52
CA LEU A 105 3.63 -5.53 -5.65
C LEU A 105 4.81 -6.52 -5.68
N SER A 106 4.57 -7.81 -5.43
CA SER A 106 5.59 -8.87 -5.35
C SER A 106 6.09 -9.39 -6.72
N CYS A 107 5.30 -9.23 -7.78
CA CYS A 107 5.68 -9.64 -9.14
C CYS A 107 6.52 -8.55 -9.85
N LYS A 108 7.74 -8.31 -9.34
CA LYS A 108 8.84 -7.63 -10.06
C LYS A 108 10.17 -8.19 -9.54
N ARG A 109 10.68 -9.26 -10.16
CA ARG A 109 12.10 -9.61 -10.19
C ARG A 109 12.43 -10.14 -11.58
#